data_AF-A0A849IIE2-F1
#
_entry.id   AF-A0A849IIE2-F1
#
_cell.length_a   1.000
_cell.length_b   1.000
_cell.length_c   1.000
_cell.angle_alpha   90.00
_cell.angle_beta   90.00
_cell.angle_gamma   90.00
#
_symmetry.space_group_name_H-M   'P 1'
#
loop_
_entity.id
_entity.type
_entity.pdbx_description
1 polymer ?
#
loop_
_entity_poly.entity_id
_entity_poly.type
_entity_poly.pdbx_seq_one_letter_code
_entity_poly.pdbx_strand_id
1 'polypeptide(L)' 'MSEYERMRWRSRRGLLELDIVLSGFLEKHRKSLSPGQVRDYAALLEYPDAELWDIITGKREIRVGDGTLIQLIRMD' A
#
# COMPACT_ATOMS: atom_id res chain seq x y z
N MET A 1 -15.31 -2.49 -12.74
CA MET A 1 -14.25 -2.77 -11.74
C MET A 1 -14.16 -1.56 -10.83
N SER A 2 -14.42 -1.76 -9.54
CA SER A 2 -14.25 -0.72 -8.53
C SER A 2 -12.76 -0.38 -8.34
N GLU A 3 -12.44 0.83 -7.89
CA GLU A 3 -11.06 1.26 -7.60
C GLU A 3 -10.38 0.34 -6.57
N TYR A 4 -11.18 -0.17 -5.63
CA TYR A 4 -10.79 -1.19 -4.66
C TYR A 4 -10.38 -2.53 -5.30
N GLU A 5 -11.12 -3.01 -6.30
CA GLU A 5 -10.78 -4.27 -6.97
C GLU A 5 -9.47 -4.15 -7.74
N ARG A 6 -9.22 -2.98 -8.35
CA ARG A 6 -7.94 -2.69 -9.02
C ARG A 6 -6.77 -2.68 -8.03
N MET A 7 -6.96 -2.09 -6.85
CA MET A 7 -5.96 -2.09 -5.78
C MET A 7 -5.71 -3.49 -5.27
N ARG A 8 -6.76 -4.23 -4.93
CA ARG A 8 -6.66 -5.63 -4.48
C ARG A 8 -5.93 -6.49 -5.50
N TRP A 9 -6.20 -6.30 -6.79
CA TRP A 9 -5.48 -7.01 -7.86
C TRP A 9 -4.00 -6.63 -7.95
N ARG A 10 -3.66 -5.34 -7.82
CA ARG A 10 -2.28 -4.84 -7.85
C ARG A 10 -1.47 -5.19 -6.59
N SER A 11 -2.15 -5.43 -5.47
CA SER A 11 -1.53 -5.91 -4.24
C SER A 11 -1.10 -7.37 -4.31
N ARG A 12 -1.59 -8.14 -5.30
CA ARG A 12 -1.15 -9.52 -5.54
C ARG A 12 0.23 -9.54 -6.18
N ARG A 13 1.23 -9.65 -5.32
CA ARG A 13 2.66 -9.53 -5.62
C ARG A 13 3.34 -10.90 -5.60
N GLY A 14 4.54 -11.00 -6.17
CA GLY A 14 5.31 -12.25 -6.17
C GLY A 14 5.86 -12.62 -4.78
N LEU A 15 5.94 -11.63 -3.87
CA LEU A 15 6.40 -11.80 -2.49
C LEU A 15 5.20 -12.00 -1.56
N LEU A 16 5.18 -13.14 -0.84
CA LEU A 16 4.11 -13.48 0.10
C LEU A 16 3.95 -12.43 1.20
N GLU A 17 5.05 -11.92 1.73
CA GLU A 17 5.04 -10.91 2.79
C GLU A 17 4.38 -9.61 2.33
N LEU A 18 4.66 -9.17 1.09
CA LEU A 18 3.99 -8.01 0.50
C LEU A 18 2.50 -8.25 0.31
N ASP A 19 2.11 -9.44 -0.18
CA ASP A 19 0.71 -9.78 -0.39
C ASP A 19 -0.08 -9.75 0.93
N ILE A 20 0.48 -10.34 2.00
CA ILE A 20 -0.15 -10.36 3.33
C ILE A 20 -0.30 -8.94 3.88
N VAL A 21 0.77 -8.14 3.85
CA VAL A 21 0.75 -6.77 4.38
C VAL A 21 -0.22 -5.90 3.58
N LEU A 22 -0.13 -5.90 2.24
CA LEU A 22 -0.95 -5.05 1.39
C LEU A 22 -2.42 -5.47 1.39
N SER A 23 -2.72 -6.77 1.31
CA SER A 23 -4.10 -7.27 1.31
C SER A 23 -4.73 -7.12 2.68
N GLY A 24 -4.00 -7.41 3.77
CA GLY A 24 -4.48 -7.20 5.14
C GLY A 24 -4.74 -5.73 5.45
N PHE A 25 -3.81 -4.85 5.08
CA PHE A 25 -3.96 -3.40 5.21
C PHE A 25 -5.19 -2.91 4.44
N LEU A 26 -5.33 -3.29 3.17
CA LEU A 26 -6.44 -2.86 2.34
C LEU A 26 -7.78 -3.36 2.92
N GLU A 27 -7.87 -4.59 3.43
CA GLU A 27 -9.10 -5.09 4.03
C GLU A 27 -9.49 -4.36 5.32
N LYS A 28 -8.53 -4.01 6.18
CA LYS A 28 -8.75 -3.25 7.42
C LYS A 28 -9.08 -1.78 7.14
N HIS A 29 -8.33 -1.14 6.24
CA HIS A 29 -8.39 0.30 6.04
C HIS A 29 -9.28 0.75 4.88
N ARG A 30 -9.81 -0.14 4.00
CA ARG A 30 -10.68 0.27 2.87
C ARG A 30 -11.85 1.18 3.24
N LYS A 31 -12.41 1.04 4.45
CA LYS A 31 -13.53 1.86 4.92
C LYS A 31 -13.09 3.15 5.61
N SER A 32 -11.82 3.23 6.02
CA SER A 32 -11.23 4.33 6.78
C SER A 32 -10.31 5.21 5.90
N LEU A 33 -9.88 4.71 4.75
CA LEU A 33 -9.04 5.45 3.81
C LEU A 33 -9.81 6.63 3.22
N SER A 34 -9.23 7.81 3.37
CA SER A 34 -9.71 9.02 2.69
C SER A 34 -9.32 8.97 1.20
N PRO A 35 -10.05 9.67 0.30
CA PRO A 35 -9.73 9.68 -1.14
C PRO A 35 -8.28 10.12 -1.46
N GLY A 36 -7.66 10.96 -0.63
CA GLY A 36 -6.23 11.28 -0.74
C GLY A 36 -5.33 10.06 -0.50
N GLN A 37 -5.57 9.33 0.59
CA GLN A 37 -4.82 8.12 0.94
C GLN A 37 -5.03 6.98 -0.07
N VAL A 38 -6.23 6.88 -0.65
CA VAL A 38 -6.52 5.95 -1.75
C VAL A 38 -5.64 6.28 -2.95
N ARG A 39 -5.50 7.56 -3.31
CA ARG A 39 -4.61 8.00 -4.41
C ARG A 39 -3.14 7.73 -4.09
N ASP A 40 -2.70 7.98 -2.87
CA ASP A 40 -1.33 7.67 -2.43
C ASP A 40 -1.06 6.16 -2.45
N TYR A 41 -2.02 5.33 -2.04
CA TYR A 41 -1.90 3.88 -2.14
C TYR A 41 -1.84 3.42 -3.60
N ALA A 42 -2.64 4.02 -4.48
CA ALA A 42 -2.57 3.73 -5.91
C ALA A 42 -1.19 4.03 -6.49
N ALA A 43 -0.60 5.19 -6.14
CA ALA A 43 0.75 5.58 -6.55
C ALA A 43 1.83 4.66 -5.95
N LEU A 44 1.66 4.23 -4.69
CA LEU A 44 2.54 3.26 -4.05
C LEU A 44 2.55 1.92 -4.79
N LEU A 45 1.40 1.48 -5.30
CA LEU A 45 1.27 0.24 -6.05
C LEU A 45 1.89 0.30 -7.46
N GLU A 46 2.32 1.46 -7.94
CA GLU A 46 3.07 1.60 -9.20
C GLU A 46 4.55 1.20 -9.04
N TYR A 47 5.06 1.12 -7.81
CA TYR A 47 6.46 0.76 -7.54
C TYR A 47 6.72 -0.75 -7.74
N PRO A 48 7.95 -1.16 -8.07
CA PRO A 48 8.37 -2.57 -8.11
C PRO A 48 8.35 -3.22 -6.72
N ASP A 49 8.21 -4.55 -6.66
CA ASP A 49 8.13 -5.33 -5.41
C ASP A 49 9.30 -5.05 -4.48
N ALA A 50 10.52 -5.01 -5.02
CA ALA A 50 11.73 -4.73 -4.24
C ALA A 50 11.69 -3.34 -3.59
N GLU A 51 11.23 -2.32 -4.31
CA GLU A 51 11.11 -0.96 -3.77
C GLU A 51 10.00 -0.89 -2.74
N LEU A 52 8.83 -1.46 -3.04
CA LEU A 52 7.68 -1.49 -2.15
C LEU A 52 8.03 -2.13 -0.81
N TRP A 53 8.80 -3.22 -0.84
CA TRP A 53 9.31 -3.85 0.36
C TRP A 53 10.27 -2.95 1.13
N ASP A 54 11.19 -2.28 0.45
CA ASP A 54 12.11 -1.32 1.06
C ASP A 54 11.38 -0.13 1.72
N ILE A 55 10.31 0.33 1.09
CA ILE A 55 9.42 1.37 1.60
C ILE A 55 8.67 0.90 2.84
N ILE A 56 8.05 -0.29 2.79
CA ILE A 56 7.27 -0.83 3.91
C ILE A 56 8.20 -1.11 5.09
N THR A 57 9.36 -1.71 4.86
CA THR A 57 10.37 -2.00 5.89
C THR A 57 11.11 -0.76 6.40
N GLY A 58 10.93 0.40 5.75
CA GLY A 58 11.56 1.67 6.15
C GLY A 58 13.03 1.78 5.83
N LYS A 59 13.52 0.93 4.92
CA LYS A 59 14.84 1.06 4.30
C LYS A 59 14.88 2.20 3.28
N ARG A 60 13.73 2.55 2.69
CA ARG A 60 13.55 3.72 1.82
C ARG A 60 12.43 4.61 2.32
N GLU A 61 12.73 5.90 2.33
CA GLU A 61 11.75 6.93 2.58
C GLU A 61 11.25 7.49 1.25
N ILE A 62 9.93 7.47 1.04
CA ILE A 62 9.28 8.08 -0.11
C ILE A 62 8.27 9.11 0.38
N ARG A 63 8.20 10.23 -0.34
CA ARG A 63 7.15 11.23 -0.14
C ARG A 63 6.01 10.92 -1.10
N VAL A 64 5.18 9.96 -0.73
CA VAL A 64 3.90 9.70 -1.40
C VAL A 64 2.85 10.42 -0.54
N GLY A 65 2.41 11.58 -1.02
CA GLY A 65 1.49 12.46 -0.29
C GLY A 65 2.05 12.89 1.06
N ASP A 66 1.20 12.87 2.08
CA ASP A 66 1.53 13.26 3.46
C ASP A 66 2.37 12.21 4.23
N GLY A 67 2.75 11.08 3.61
CA GLY A 67 3.55 10.03 4.25
C GLY A 67 2.85 9.25 5.37
N THR A 68 1.67 9.71 5.82
CA THR A 68 0.87 9.10 6.88
C THR A 68 0.42 7.68 6.55
N LEU A 69 0.19 7.39 5.26
CA LEU A 69 -0.23 6.06 4.79
C LEU A 69 0.82 5.00 5.08
N ILE A 70 2.10 5.29 4.83
CA ILE A 70 3.20 4.33 5.03
C ILE A 70 3.39 4.06 6.51
N GLN A 71 3.24 5.08 7.36
CA GLN A 71 3.25 4.90 8.80
C GLN A 71 2.08 4.03 9.29
N LEU A 72 0.90 4.17 8.67
CA LEU A 72 -0.27 3.34 8.95
C LEU A 72 0.00 1.86 8.62
N ILE A 73 0.62 1.60 7.47
CA ILE A 73 0.97 0.23 7.03
C ILE A 73 2.03 -0.40 7.96
N ARG A 74 2.98 0.40 8.48
CA ARG A 74 4.01 -0.10 9.41
C ARG A 74 3.52 -0.35 10.84
N MET A 75 2.39 0.22 11.23
CA MET A 75 1.83 0.10 12.58
C MET A 75 0.88 -1.10 12.75
N ASP A 76 0.50 -1.78 11.66
CA ASP A 76 -0.42 -2.93 11.64
C ASP A 76 0.34 -4.26 11.49
#